data_AF-A0A7K9WME8-F1
#
_entry.id   AF-A0A7K9WME8-F1
#
_cell.length_a   1.000
_cell.length_b   1.000
_cell.length_c   1.000
_cell.angle_alpha   90.00
_cell.angle_beta   90.00
_cell.angle_gamma   90.00
#
_symmetry.space_group_name_H-M   'P 1'
#
loop_
_entity.id
_entity.type
_entity.pdbx_description
1 polymer ?
#
loop_
_entity_poly.entity_id
_entity_poly.type
_entity_poly.pdbx_seq_one_letter_code
_entity_poly.pdbx_strand_id
1 'polypeptide(L)'
;QLKSIQHHLRTAQELDKREPVVAYYCRLYAMQTGMKIDSKTPECRKFLSKLMDQLEAMKKQFGDNEAITQEIVGSAHVENYALKMFLYADNEDRAGQFHKNMIKSFYTASLLIDVLTVFGELSEENAQHRKYARWKAAYIHNCLKNGETPQPGPIGLEGESFDAEREEAGSSSVHSGTTQPSSSSTFEANNIPTSNYTGIHIPPGAHAPANTPAEVPHNTGVS
;
A
#
# COMPACT_ATOMS: atom_id res chain seq x y z
N GLN A 1 -13.62 -20.00 -7.06
CA GLN A 1 -12.51 -20.37 -6.17
C GLN A 1 -11.44 -19.26 -6.17
N LEU A 2 -10.98 -18.81 -7.33
CA LEU A 2 -9.85 -17.86 -7.46
C LEU A 2 -10.22 -16.35 -7.41
N LYS A 3 -11.27 -15.96 -6.67
CA LYS A 3 -11.74 -14.56 -6.64
C LYS A 3 -10.71 -13.60 -6.01
N SER A 4 -9.96 -14.04 -5.00
CA SER A 4 -8.96 -13.23 -4.29
C SER A 4 -7.80 -12.77 -5.17
N ILE A 5 -7.43 -13.54 -6.20
CA ILE A 5 -6.34 -13.19 -7.13
C ILE A 5 -6.82 -12.38 -8.34
N GLN A 6 -8.12 -12.20 -8.51
CA GLN A 6 -8.70 -11.55 -9.69
C GLN A 6 -8.23 -10.10 -9.85
N HIS A 7 -8.16 -9.34 -8.75
CA HIS A 7 -7.72 -7.94 -8.79
C HIS A 7 -6.22 -7.81 -9.12
N HIS A 8 -5.39 -8.74 -8.65
CA HIS A 8 -3.98 -8.82 -8.99
C HIS A 8 -3.77 -9.10 -10.48
N LEU A 9 -4.53 -10.04 -11.05
CA LEU A 9 -4.48 -10.37 -12.48
C LEU A 9 -4.96 -9.22 -13.38
N ARG A 10 -6.02 -8.51 -12.96
CA ARG A 10 -6.47 -7.31 -13.68
C ARG A 10 -5.40 -6.22 -13.66
N THR A 11 -4.75 -6.02 -12.52
CA THR A 11 -3.63 -5.07 -12.40
C THR A 11 -2.49 -5.45 -13.34
N ALA A 12 -2.15 -6.74 -13.44
CA ALA A 12 -1.16 -7.22 -14.40
C ALA A 12 -1.52 -6.85 -15.85
N GLN A 13 -2.77 -7.09 -16.27
CA GLN A 13 -3.24 -6.75 -17.62
C GLN A 13 -3.17 -5.26 -17.92
N GLU A 14 -3.50 -4.40 -16.96
CA GLU A 14 -3.41 -2.95 -17.11
C GLU A 14 -1.95 -2.46 -17.24
N LEU A 15 -1.01 -3.21 -16.66
CA LEU A 15 0.41 -2.88 -16.64
C LEU A 15 1.23 -3.56 -17.74
N ASP A 16 0.68 -4.51 -18.49
CA ASP A 16 1.41 -5.31 -19.50
C ASP A 16 2.29 -4.49 -20.45
N LYS A 17 1.82 -3.31 -20.87
CA LYS A 17 2.56 -2.43 -21.77
C LYS A 17 3.41 -1.38 -21.06
N ARG A 18 3.01 -0.96 -19.85
CA ARG A 18 3.61 0.18 -19.14
C ARG A 18 4.73 -0.28 -18.20
N GLU A 19 4.48 -1.36 -17.48
CA GLU A 19 5.34 -1.93 -16.45
C GLU A 19 5.33 -3.47 -16.59
N PRO A 20 5.97 -4.03 -17.64
CA PRO A 20 5.94 -5.47 -17.91
C PRO A 20 6.55 -6.31 -16.78
N VAL A 21 7.53 -5.76 -16.05
CA VAL A 21 8.14 -6.39 -14.86
C VAL A 21 7.11 -6.52 -13.74
N VAL A 22 6.40 -5.43 -13.42
CA VAL A 22 5.35 -5.46 -12.40
C VAL A 22 4.23 -6.41 -12.81
N ALA A 23 3.83 -6.39 -14.09
CA ALA A 23 2.83 -7.30 -14.62
C ALA A 23 3.23 -8.79 -14.51
N TYR A 24 4.52 -9.10 -14.68
CA TYR A 24 5.06 -10.44 -14.45
C TYR A 24 4.91 -10.85 -12.98
N TYR A 25 5.32 -10.00 -12.04
CA TYR A 25 5.24 -10.33 -10.60
C TYR A 25 3.81 -10.41 -10.09
N CYS A 26 2.89 -9.58 -10.60
CA CYS A 26 1.45 -9.73 -10.30
C CYS A 26 0.92 -11.11 -10.72
N ARG A 27 1.33 -11.62 -11.88
CA ARG A 27 0.97 -12.97 -12.34
C ARG A 27 1.64 -14.06 -11.52
N LEU A 28 2.89 -13.86 -11.11
CA LEU A 28 3.62 -14.80 -10.26
C LEU A 28 2.95 -14.93 -8.89
N TYR A 29 2.57 -13.81 -8.27
CA TYR A 29 1.79 -13.79 -7.04
C TYR A 29 0.46 -14.53 -7.21
N ALA A 30 -0.27 -14.24 -8.28
CA ALA A 30 -1.55 -14.87 -8.57
C ALA A 30 -1.40 -16.40 -8.78
N MET A 31 -0.31 -16.85 -9.41
CA MET A 31 0.01 -18.25 -9.60
C MET A 31 0.29 -18.95 -8.26
N GLN A 32 1.22 -18.41 -7.46
CA GLN A 32 1.56 -18.98 -6.14
C GLN A 32 0.34 -19.03 -5.21
N THR A 33 -0.43 -17.95 -5.16
CA THR A 33 -1.64 -17.85 -4.33
C THR A 33 -2.74 -18.77 -4.86
N GLY A 34 -2.94 -18.83 -6.17
CA GLY A 34 -3.93 -19.71 -6.78
C GLY A 34 -3.64 -21.19 -6.55
N MET A 35 -2.37 -21.60 -6.58
CA MET A 35 -1.95 -22.96 -6.25
C MET A 35 -2.23 -23.34 -4.78
N LYS A 36 -2.09 -22.39 -3.85
CA LYS A 36 -2.42 -22.56 -2.42
C LYS A 36 -3.94 -22.68 -2.20
N ILE A 37 -4.75 -21.95 -2.97
CA ILE A 37 -6.20 -21.96 -2.86
C ILE A 37 -6.79 -23.26 -3.43
N ASP A 38 -6.51 -23.56 -4.69
CA ASP A 38 -7.07 -24.73 -5.36
C ASP A 38 -6.26 -25.09 -6.61
N SER A 39 -5.47 -26.15 -6.50
CA SER A 39 -4.69 -26.75 -7.58
C SER A 39 -5.24 -28.10 -8.06
N LYS A 40 -6.37 -28.56 -7.51
CA LYS A 40 -6.91 -29.91 -7.73
C LYS A 40 -8.12 -29.90 -8.65
N THR A 41 -8.98 -28.89 -8.53
CA THR A 41 -10.16 -28.76 -9.38
C THR A 41 -9.75 -28.60 -10.85
N PRO A 42 -10.33 -29.38 -11.79
CA PRO A 42 -9.92 -29.37 -13.20
C PRO A 42 -9.93 -27.98 -13.86
N GLU A 43 -10.94 -27.16 -13.56
CA GLU A 43 -11.08 -25.79 -14.06
C GLU A 43 -9.97 -24.88 -13.52
N CYS A 44 -9.71 -24.94 -12.21
CA CYS A 44 -8.63 -24.19 -11.56
C CYS A 44 -7.27 -24.61 -12.11
N ARG A 45 -7.03 -25.93 -12.27
CA ARG A 45 -5.79 -26.46 -12.85
C ARG A 45 -5.58 -25.99 -14.29
N LYS A 46 -6.63 -26.01 -15.12
CA LYS A 46 -6.57 -25.51 -16.51
C LYS A 46 -6.25 -24.01 -16.55
N PHE A 47 -6.81 -23.24 -15.62
CA PHE A 47 -6.50 -21.82 -15.48
C PHE A 47 -5.05 -21.58 -15.07
N LEU A 48 -4.58 -22.25 -14.01
CA LEU A 48 -3.21 -22.12 -13.50
C LEU A 48 -2.17 -22.60 -14.53
N SER A 49 -2.47 -23.65 -15.30
CA SER A 49 -1.60 -24.09 -16.40
C SER A 49 -1.41 -22.98 -17.44
N LYS A 50 -2.50 -22.34 -17.88
CA LYS A 50 -2.39 -21.21 -18.83
C LYS A 50 -1.64 -20.01 -18.23
N LEU A 51 -1.81 -19.75 -16.94
CA LEU A 51 -1.08 -18.69 -16.25
C LEU A 51 0.42 -18.99 -16.18
N MET A 52 0.79 -20.26 -15.97
CA MET A 52 2.18 -20.70 -16.04
C MET A 52 2.77 -20.52 -17.43
N ASP A 53 2.05 -20.94 -18.48
CA ASP A 53 2.50 -20.75 -19.88
C ASP A 53 2.78 -19.26 -20.17
N GLN A 54 1.93 -18.35 -19.65
CA GLN A 54 2.15 -16.91 -19.77
C GLN A 54 3.40 -16.43 -19.02
N LEU A 55 3.63 -16.91 -17.80
CA LEU A 55 4.82 -16.57 -17.02
C LEU A 55 6.10 -17.04 -17.72
N GLU A 56 6.11 -18.24 -18.28
CA GLU A 56 7.23 -18.78 -19.06
C GLU A 56 7.49 -17.97 -20.33
N ALA A 57 6.42 -17.60 -21.06
CA ALA A 57 6.53 -16.74 -22.23
C ALA A 57 7.11 -15.36 -21.89
N MET A 58 6.63 -14.73 -20.80
CA MET A 58 7.17 -13.44 -20.33
C MET A 58 8.62 -13.56 -19.89
N LYS A 59 8.98 -14.62 -19.15
CA LYS A 59 10.36 -14.85 -18.71
C LYS A 59 11.31 -15.06 -19.89
N LYS A 60 10.85 -15.71 -20.96
CA LYS A 60 11.60 -15.86 -22.21
C LYS A 60 11.73 -14.53 -22.96
N GLN A 61 10.65 -13.76 -23.03
CA GLN A 61 10.61 -12.48 -23.73
C GLN A 61 11.50 -11.42 -23.05
N PHE A 62 11.54 -11.40 -21.73
CA PHE A 62 12.29 -10.45 -20.91
C PHE A 62 13.49 -11.10 -20.20
N GLY A 63 14.06 -12.16 -20.79
CA GLY A 63 15.13 -12.94 -20.19
C GLY A 63 16.44 -12.17 -19.96
N ASP A 64 16.63 -11.06 -20.67
CA ASP A 64 17.79 -10.17 -20.50
C ASP A 64 17.53 -9.03 -19.48
N ASN A 65 16.31 -8.93 -18.94
CA ASN A 65 15.95 -7.92 -17.96
C ASN A 65 16.37 -8.36 -16.55
N GLU A 66 17.26 -7.61 -15.92
CA GLU A 66 17.76 -7.88 -14.57
C GLU A 66 16.63 -7.97 -13.53
N ALA A 67 15.57 -7.18 -13.68
CA ALA A 67 14.43 -7.22 -12.77
C ALA A 67 13.56 -8.48 -12.92
N ILE A 68 13.81 -9.32 -13.92
CA ILE A 68 13.16 -10.64 -14.10
C ILE A 68 14.11 -11.78 -13.71
N THR A 69 15.41 -11.62 -13.97
CA THR A 69 16.42 -12.66 -13.69
C THR A 69 16.95 -12.62 -12.27
N GLN A 70 16.97 -11.45 -11.64
CA GLN A 70 17.46 -11.24 -10.29
C GLN A 70 16.32 -10.82 -9.37
N GLU A 71 16.04 -11.67 -8.38
CA GLU A 71 14.92 -11.50 -7.47
C GLU A 71 15.01 -10.19 -6.65
N ILE A 72 16.22 -9.82 -6.21
CA ILE A 72 16.48 -8.59 -5.45
C ILE A 72 16.14 -7.35 -6.28
N VAL A 73 16.52 -7.33 -7.56
CA VAL A 73 16.23 -6.21 -8.47
C VAL A 73 14.74 -6.15 -8.77
N GLY A 74 14.10 -7.30 -9.00
CA GLY A 74 12.65 -7.39 -9.20
C GLY A 74 11.84 -6.90 -8.01
N SER A 75 12.25 -7.29 -6.80
CA SER A 75 11.64 -6.84 -5.54
C SER A 75 11.71 -5.33 -5.41
N ALA A 76 12.90 -4.75 -5.55
CA ALA A 76 13.09 -3.30 -5.50
C ALA A 76 12.27 -2.57 -6.59
N HIS A 77 12.16 -3.14 -7.80
CA HIS A 77 11.35 -2.55 -8.87
C HIS A 77 9.87 -2.49 -8.51
N VAL A 78 9.31 -3.59 -8.00
CA VAL A 78 7.90 -3.66 -7.59
C VAL A 78 7.64 -2.74 -6.39
N GLU A 79 8.54 -2.72 -5.42
CA GLU A 79 8.42 -1.88 -4.21
C GLU A 79 8.45 -0.39 -4.55
N ASN A 80 9.43 0.04 -5.37
CA ASN A 80 9.53 1.43 -5.82
C ASN A 80 8.28 1.87 -6.60
N TYR A 81 7.72 0.98 -7.44
CA TYR A 81 6.51 1.28 -8.18
C TYR A 81 5.29 1.37 -7.25
N ALA A 82 5.17 0.47 -6.27
CA ALA A 82 4.11 0.52 -5.26
C ALA A 82 4.18 1.82 -4.44
N LEU A 83 5.38 2.21 -3.99
CA LEU A 83 5.61 3.43 -3.23
C LEU A 83 5.29 4.68 -4.06
N LYS A 84 5.67 4.72 -5.34
CA LYS A 84 5.32 5.82 -6.24
C LYS A 84 3.80 5.99 -6.36
N MET A 85 3.06 4.89 -6.53
CA MET A 85 1.59 4.92 -6.58
C MET A 85 0.97 5.37 -5.26
N PHE A 86 1.55 4.93 -4.13
CA PHE A 86 1.14 5.31 -2.80
C PHE A 86 1.34 6.82 -2.56
N LEU A 87 2.55 7.33 -2.79
CA LEU A 87 2.90 8.73 -2.56
C LEU A 87 2.12 9.69 -3.47
N TYR A 88 1.86 9.30 -4.71
CA TYR A 88 0.96 10.06 -5.59
C TYR A 88 -0.42 10.20 -4.95
N ALA A 89 -1.02 9.10 -4.47
CA ALA A 89 -2.33 9.13 -3.88
C ALA A 89 -2.37 9.88 -2.53
N ASP A 90 -1.33 9.73 -1.71
CA ASP A 90 -1.16 10.44 -0.43
C ASP A 90 -1.01 11.96 -0.63
N ASN A 91 -0.28 12.39 -1.67
CA ASN A 91 -0.16 13.81 -1.99
C ASN A 91 -1.51 14.42 -2.41
N GLU A 92 -2.28 13.71 -3.25
CA GLU A 92 -3.63 14.15 -3.63
C GLU A 92 -4.59 14.17 -2.41
N ASP A 93 -4.51 13.16 -1.54
CA ASP A 93 -5.30 13.09 -0.30
C ASP A 93 -5.00 14.28 0.64
N ARG A 94 -3.72 14.60 0.85
CA ARG A 94 -3.29 15.75 1.65
C ARG A 94 -3.71 17.09 1.04
N ALA A 95 -3.75 17.17 -0.29
CA ALA A 95 -4.22 18.34 -1.02
C ALA A 95 -5.76 18.44 -1.08
N GLY A 96 -6.50 17.47 -0.52
CA GLY A 96 -7.96 17.40 -0.59
C GLY A 96 -8.49 17.15 -2.01
N GLN A 97 -7.66 16.63 -2.92
CA GLN A 97 -8.03 16.34 -4.30
C GLN A 97 -8.56 14.90 -4.42
N PHE A 98 -9.86 14.75 -4.20
CA PHE A 98 -10.51 13.43 -4.20
C PHE A 98 -11.09 13.08 -5.56
N HIS A 99 -10.53 12.07 -6.22
CA HIS A 99 -11.01 11.58 -7.52
C HIS A 99 -10.67 10.12 -7.78
N LYS A 100 -11.28 9.52 -8.81
CA LYS A 100 -11.13 8.08 -9.11
C LYS A 100 -9.68 7.62 -9.30
N ASN A 101 -8.80 8.47 -9.85
CA ASN A 101 -7.40 8.09 -10.10
C ASN A 101 -6.58 7.90 -8.82
N MET A 102 -6.81 8.70 -7.77
CA MET A 102 -6.06 8.57 -6.51
C MET A 102 -6.58 7.39 -5.68
N ILE A 103 -7.90 7.15 -5.69
CA ILE A 103 -8.50 5.92 -5.13
C ILE A 103 -7.89 4.67 -5.79
N LYS A 104 -7.87 4.67 -7.14
CA LYS A 104 -7.26 3.56 -7.90
C LYS A 104 -5.79 3.40 -7.54
N SER A 105 -5.07 4.50 -7.35
CA SER A 105 -3.64 4.46 -7.02
C SER A 105 -3.37 3.88 -5.63
N PHE A 106 -4.12 4.29 -4.60
CA PHE A 106 -4.06 3.66 -3.27
C PHE A 106 -4.40 2.16 -3.34
N TYR A 107 -5.48 1.81 -4.03
CA TYR A 107 -5.90 0.41 -4.12
C TYR A 107 -4.84 -0.44 -4.84
N THR A 108 -4.33 0.02 -5.99
CA THR A 108 -3.26 -0.65 -6.72
C THR A 108 -1.98 -0.74 -5.90
N ALA A 109 -1.57 0.31 -5.17
CA ALA A 109 -0.42 0.25 -4.27
C ALA A 109 -0.59 -0.87 -3.22
N SER A 110 -1.78 -1.00 -2.61
CA SER A 110 -2.04 -2.08 -1.64
C SER A 110 -1.90 -3.49 -2.26
N LEU A 111 -2.34 -3.67 -3.51
CA LEU A 111 -2.21 -4.94 -4.23
C LEU A 111 -0.76 -5.23 -4.62
N LEU A 112 0.01 -4.21 -4.99
CA LEU A 112 1.43 -4.37 -5.30
C LEU A 112 2.25 -4.71 -4.07
N ILE A 113 1.88 -4.18 -2.90
CA ILE A 113 2.50 -4.60 -1.64
C ILE A 113 2.13 -6.06 -1.30
N ASP A 114 0.92 -6.52 -1.61
CA ASP A 114 0.62 -7.96 -1.52
C ASP A 114 1.50 -8.78 -2.48
N VAL A 115 1.78 -8.27 -3.68
CA VAL A 115 2.70 -8.92 -4.63
C VAL A 115 4.12 -9.03 -4.06
N LEU A 116 4.58 -8.09 -3.23
CA LEU A 116 5.91 -8.19 -2.62
C LEU A 116 6.10 -9.46 -1.76
N THR A 117 5.02 -10.11 -1.31
CA THR A 117 5.14 -11.36 -0.55
C THR A 117 5.71 -12.52 -1.36
N VAL A 118 5.80 -12.41 -2.70
CA VAL A 118 6.47 -13.42 -3.52
C VAL A 118 7.98 -13.49 -3.25
N PHE A 119 8.55 -12.40 -2.73
CA PHE A 119 9.97 -12.24 -2.42
C PHE A 119 10.31 -12.58 -0.96
N GLY A 120 9.30 -12.81 -0.11
CA GLY A 120 9.48 -13.11 1.31
C GLY A 120 8.50 -12.36 2.21
N GLU A 121 8.89 -12.19 3.48
CA GLU A 121 8.10 -11.44 4.45
C GLU A 121 8.16 -9.93 4.17
N LEU A 122 7.03 -9.25 4.38
CA LEU A 122 6.96 -7.79 4.21
C LEU A 122 7.67 -7.09 5.36
N SER A 123 8.32 -5.97 5.06
CA SER A 123 8.76 -5.02 6.08
C SER A 123 7.56 -4.46 6.85
N GLU A 124 7.79 -4.01 8.08
CA GLU A 124 6.75 -3.39 8.90
C GLU A 124 6.16 -2.14 8.22
N GLU A 125 7.01 -1.34 7.59
CA GLU A 125 6.60 -0.17 6.79
C GLU A 125 5.67 -0.57 5.63
N ASN A 126 6.01 -1.61 4.87
CA ASN A 126 5.16 -2.10 3.78
C ASN A 126 3.82 -2.64 4.32
N ALA A 127 3.83 -3.35 5.44
CA ALA A 127 2.60 -3.82 6.08
C ALA A 127 1.69 -2.65 6.50
N GLN A 128 2.25 -1.58 7.06
CA GLN A 128 1.53 -0.36 7.43
C GLN A 128 0.99 0.37 6.19
N HIS A 129 1.82 0.61 5.17
CA HIS A 129 1.41 1.22 3.90
C HIS A 129 0.28 0.45 3.23
N ARG A 130 0.35 -0.89 3.22
CA ARG A 130 -0.72 -1.72 2.67
C ARG A 130 -2.04 -1.50 3.41
N LYS A 131 -2.02 -1.54 4.75
CA LYS A 131 -3.22 -1.35 5.58
C LYS A 131 -3.82 0.03 5.35
N TYR A 132 -2.98 1.06 5.39
CA TYR A 132 -3.38 2.45 5.18
C TYR A 132 -3.98 2.66 3.78
N ALA A 133 -3.29 2.23 2.73
CA ALA A 133 -3.73 2.42 1.34
C ALA A 133 -5.06 1.72 1.07
N ARG A 134 -5.23 0.49 1.56
CA ARG A 134 -6.48 -0.27 1.41
C ARG A 134 -7.64 0.43 2.11
N TRP A 135 -7.39 0.90 3.34
CA TRP A 135 -8.39 1.62 4.11
C TRP A 135 -8.76 2.96 3.47
N LYS A 136 -7.78 3.81 3.11
CA LYS A 136 -8.02 5.09 2.45
C LYS A 136 -8.76 4.93 1.13
N ALA A 137 -8.39 3.96 0.30
CA ALA A 137 -9.10 3.70 -0.96
C ALA A 137 -10.59 3.40 -0.72
N ALA A 138 -10.92 2.54 0.25
CA ALA A 138 -12.30 2.21 0.59
C ALA A 138 -13.06 3.40 1.19
N TYR A 139 -12.44 4.10 2.15
CA TYR A 139 -13.00 5.27 2.81
C TYR A 139 -13.35 6.38 1.80
N ILE A 140 -12.39 6.82 1.00
CA ILE A 140 -12.59 7.90 0.02
C ILE A 140 -13.64 7.48 -1.01
N HIS A 141 -13.59 6.23 -1.50
CA HIS A 141 -14.59 5.72 -2.42
C HIS A 141 -16.01 5.79 -1.84
N ASN A 142 -16.18 5.40 -0.57
CA ASN A 142 -17.48 5.40 0.09
C ASN A 142 -18.00 6.82 0.33
N CYS A 143 -17.15 7.75 0.79
CA CYS A 143 -17.52 9.15 0.93
C CYS A 143 -18.00 9.73 -0.41
N LEU A 144 -17.22 9.56 -1.49
CA LEU A 144 -17.60 10.07 -2.81
C LEU A 144 -18.88 9.42 -3.35
N LYS A 145 -19.10 8.13 -3.05
CA LYS A 145 -20.34 7.42 -3.43
C LYS A 145 -21.57 7.96 -2.69
N ASN A 146 -21.41 8.39 -1.45
CA ASN A 146 -22.47 8.91 -0.60
C ASN A 146 -22.64 10.44 -0.70
N GLY A 147 -21.79 11.13 -1.47
CA GLY A 147 -21.82 12.59 -1.59
C GLY A 147 -21.18 13.32 -0.40
N GLU A 148 -20.41 12.61 0.42
CA GLU A 148 -19.65 13.16 1.55
C GLU A 148 -18.25 13.58 1.10
N THR A 149 -17.70 14.63 1.71
CA THR A 149 -16.31 15.05 1.47
C THR A 149 -15.38 14.30 2.43
N PRO A 150 -14.42 13.49 1.93
CA PRO A 150 -13.46 12.80 2.79
C PRO A 150 -12.55 13.79 3.54
N GLN A 151 -12.04 13.38 4.70
CA GLN A 151 -11.06 14.17 5.44
C GLN A 151 -9.64 14.02 4.85
N PRO A 152 -8.95 15.13 4.51
CA PRO A 152 -7.58 15.12 4.00
C PRO A 152 -6.53 14.65 5.02
N GLY A 153 -5.45 14.06 4.52
CA GLY A 153 -4.24 13.75 5.27
C GLY A 153 -4.26 12.40 5.99
N PRO A 154 -3.14 12.05 6.64
CA PRO A 154 -3.05 10.83 7.43
C PRO A 154 -3.99 10.95 8.62
N ILE A 155 -5.06 10.17 8.59
CA ILE A 155 -5.92 9.96 9.73
C ILE A 155 -5.12 9.02 10.64
N GLY A 156 -4.79 9.49 11.85
CA GLY A 156 -3.93 8.78 12.79
C GLY A 156 -4.40 7.34 12.95
N LEU A 157 -3.65 6.40 12.38
CA LEU A 157 -3.96 4.97 12.41
C LEU A 157 -3.58 4.34 13.76
N GLU A 158 -3.54 5.14 14.83
CA GLU A 158 -3.02 4.75 16.15
C GLU A 158 -4.09 4.16 17.07
N GLY A 159 -5.36 4.11 16.66
CA GLY A 159 -6.46 3.75 17.56
C GLY A 159 -7.26 2.51 17.22
N GLU A 160 -7.39 2.13 15.93
CA GLU A 160 -8.42 1.16 15.55
C GLU A 160 -7.84 0.02 14.70
N SER A 161 -7.66 -1.12 15.36
CA SER A 161 -7.51 -2.43 14.73
C SER A 161 -8.80 -2.79 14.00
N PHE A 162 -8.95 -2.33 12.76
CA PHE A 162 -10.02 -2.82 11.89
C PHE A 162 -9.58 -4.06 11.13
N ASP A 163 -10.20 -5.19 11.49
CA ASP A 163 -10.35 -6.36 10.63
C ASP A 163 -11.24 -6.00 9.45
N ALA A 164 -10.64 -5.77 8.29
CA ALA A 164 -11.36 -5.67 7.04
C ALA A 164 -11.65 -7.08 6.49
N GLU A 165 -12.46 -7.86 7.22
CA GLU A 165 -13.05 -9.11 6.73
C GLU A 165 -14.53 -9.17 7.09
N ARG A 166 -15.39 -8.55 6.28
CA ARG A 166 -16.72 -9.05 5.88
C ARG A 166 -17.52 -7.96 5.18
N GLU A 167 -17.82 -8.16 3.91
CA GLU A 167 -19.17 -7.94 3.40
C GLU A 167 -19.46 -8.98 2.31
N GLU A 168 -20.32 -9.93 2.65
CA GLU A 168 -21.32 -10.58 1.76
C GLU A 168 -22.05 -11.65 2.58
N ALA A 169 -23.19 -11.28 3.18
CA ALA A 169 -24.41 -12.09 3.27
C ALA A 169 -25.43 -11.47 4.24
N GLY A 170 -26.51 -10.93 3.68
CA GLY A 170 -27.87 -11.30 4.07
C GLY A 170 -28.42 -10.89 5.44
N SER A 171 -29.13 -9.76 5.44
CA SER A 171 -30.50 -9.56 5.96
C SER A 171 -30.92 -10.02 7.38
N SER A 172 -31.51 -9.04 8.07
CA SER A 172 -32.70 -9.07 8.95
C SER A 172 -32.58 -9.44 10.45
N SER A 173 -32.83 -8.40 11.25
CA SER A 173 -33.88 -8.28 12.29
C SER A 173 -33.48 -8.26 13.78
N VAL A 174 -33.72 -7.07 14.37
CA VAL A 174 -34.36 -6.72 15.66
C VAL A 174 -33.91 -7.30 17.02
N HIS A 175 -33.52 -6.37 17.90
CA HIS A 175 -34.17 -6.01 19.18
C HIS A 175 -33.29 -6.01 20.46
N SER A 176 -33.48 -4.91 21.19
CA SER A 176 -33.14 -4.43 22.55
C SER A 176 -32.55 -5.36 23.62
N GLY A 177 -31.73 -4.76 24.50
CA GLY A 177 -31.48 -5.27 25.85
C GLY A 177 -30.39 -4.56 26.64
N THR A 178 -30.76 -3.44 27.26
CA THR A 178 -30.33 -2.85 28.56
C THR A 178 -29.19 -3.52 29.36
N THR A 179 -28.21 -2.74 29.87
CA THR A 179 -27.97 -2.44 31.32
C THR A 179 -26.59 -1.84 31.59
N GLN A 180 -26.58 -0.62 32.16
CA GLN A 180 -25.51 -0.06 32.99
C GLN A 180 -25.48 -0.77 34.36
N PRO A 181 -24.36 -0.70 35.11
CA PRO A 181 -24.37 0.19 36.26
C PRO A 181 -23.05 0.94 36.53
N SER A 182 -23.24 2.10 37.17
CA SER A 182 -22.26 3.02 37.72
C SER A 182 -21.54 2.45 38.96
N SER A 183 -20.29 2.86 39.20
CA SER A 183 -19.73 2.98 40.55
C SER A 183 -18.65 4.07 40.60
N SER A 184 -18.92 5.09 41.38
CA SER A 184 -18.04 6.17 41.81
C SER A 184 -17.23 5.74 43.03
N SER A 185 -15.91 5.99 43.02
CA SER A 185 -15.09 6.01 44.25
C SER A 185 -14.02 7.08 44.15
N THR A 186 -14.24 8.16 44.89
CA THR A 186 -13.30 9.23 45.21
C THR A 186 -12.21 8.72 46.15
N PHE A 187 -10.93 8.98 45.87
CA PHE A 187 -9.90 9.04 46.91
C PHE A 187 -8.82 10.07 46.55
N GLU A 188 -8.36 10.71 47.61
CA GLU A 188 -7.65 11.98 47.70
C GLU A 188 -6.16 11.93 47.32
N ALA A 189 -5.65 13.14 47.10
CA ALA A 189 -4.27 13.49 46.81
C ALA A 189 -3.30 13.24 47.97
N ASN A 190 -2.05 12.89 47.63
CA ASN A 190 -0.86 13.35 48.36
C ASN A 190 0.39 13.41 47.46
N ASN A 191 1.14 14.49 47.69
CA ASN A 191 2.29 15.13 47.04
C ASN A 191 3.58 14.34 46.71
N ILE A 192 4.16 14.65 45.51
CA ILE A 192 5.56 15.13 45.19
C ILE A 192 6.74 14.12 45.24
N PRO A 193 7.84 14.24 44.41
CA PRO A 193 8.28 15.38 43.58
C PRO A 193 8.55 15.15 42.08
N THR A 194 8.49 16.30 41.42
CA THR A 194 9.06 16.75 40.14
C THR A 194 10.49 16.28 39.81
N SER A 195 10.70 15.86 38.56
CA SER A 195 11.98 15.99 37.86
C SER A 195 11.76 16.78 36.57
N ASN A 196 12.41 17.93 36.48
CA ASN A 196 12.38 18.87 35.37
C ASN A 196 13.13 18.31 34.14
N TYR A 197 12.52 18.43 32.97
CA TYR A 197 13.27 18.58 31.72
C TYR A 197 12.62 19.65 30.83
N THR A 198 13.03 20.89 31.03
CA THR A 198 13.07 21.92 29.98
C THR A 198 14.00 21.42 28.87
N GLY A 199 13.77 21.54 27.56
CA GLY A 199 12.81 22.31 26.78
C GLY A 199 13.48 22.54 25.42
N ILE A 200 12.83 22.16 24.31
CA ILE A 200 13.23 22.62 22.96
C ILE A 200 11.95 22.91 22.18
N HIS A 201 11.58 24.19 22.19
CA HIS A 201 10.55 24.78 21.36
C HIS A 201 11.21 25.20 20.04
N ILE A 202 10.81 24.61 18.92
CA ILE A 202 11.27 25.01 17.58
C ILE A 202 10.17 25.86 16.94
N PRO A 203 10.41 27.14 16.59
CA PRO A 203 9.43 27.95 15.88
C PRO A 203 9.43 27.67 14.36
N PRO A 204 8.29 27.82 13.66
CA PRO A 204 8.20 27.64 12.23
C PRO A 204 8.63 28.92 11.49
N GLY A 205 9.53 28.79 10.52
CA GLY A 205 9.79 29.84 9.52
C GLY A 205 11.26 30.15 9.28
N ALA A 206 11.93 29.35 8.44
CA ALA A 206 13.08 29.82 7.67
C ALA A 206 13.13 29.06 6.34
N HIS A 207 12.70 29.75 5.29
CA HIS A 207 12.92 29.36 3.90
C HIS A 207 14.43 29.40 3.54
N ALA A 208 14.80 28.45 2.69
CA ALA A 208 15.96 28.21 1.81
C ALA A 208 16.76 29.45 1.29
N PRO A 209 17.93 29.32 0.59
CA PRO A 209 18.40 28.13 -0.14
C PRO A 209 19.91 27.78 -0.10
N ALA A 210 20.20 26.69 -0.81
CA ALA A 210 21.47 26.03 -1.03
C ALA A 210 22.56 26.92 -1.66
N ASN A 211 23.80 26.73 -1.21
CA ASN A 211 25.00 27.11 -1.96
C ASN A 211 25.85 25.85 -2.24
N THR A 212 25.98 25.58 -3.52
CA THR A 212 26.83 24.60 -4.19
C THR A 212 28.32 24.90 -3.95
N PRO A 213 29.21 23.90 -3.80
CA PRO A 213 30.65 24.13 -3.84
C PRO A 213 31.15 24.37 -5.27
N ALA A 214 32.09 25.30 -5.37
CA ALA A 214 32.62 25.91 -6.59
C ALA A 214 33.38 24.97 -7.54
N GLU A 215 33.22 25.29 -8.82
CA GLU A 215 33.92 24.75 -9.98
C GLU A 215 35.37 25.28 -10.06
N VAL A 216 36.30 24.42 -10.47
CA VAL A 216 37.75 24.68 -10.58
C VAL A 216 38.06 25.21 -11.99
N PRO A 217 38.75 26.34 -12.19
CA PRO A 217 39.05 26.81 -13.53
C PRO A 217 40.23 26.05 -14.17
N HIS A 218 40.00 25.60 -15.40
CA HIS A 218 41.03 25.20 -16.37
C HIS A 218 41.91 26.40 -16.73
N ASN A 219 43.23 26.23 -16.72
CA ASN A 219 44.16 27.16 -17.35
C ASN A 219 44.74 26.54 -18.63
N THR A 220 44.32 27.07 -19.77
CA THR A 220 44.91 26.85 -21.09
C THR A 220 45.90 27.98 -21.39
N GLY A 221 47.15 27.67 -21.77
CA GLY A 221 48.05 28.70 -22.30
C GLY A 221 49.54 28.34 -22.38
N VAL A 222 49.89 27.60 -23.43
CA VAL A 222 51.09 27.71 -24.29
C VAL A 222 52.23 28.65 -23.86
N SER A 223 53.43 28.09 -23.64
CA SER A 223 54.69 28.36 -24.38
C SER A 223 55.76 27.35 -23.96
#